data_AF-A0A9C9L0U0-F1
#
_entry.id   AF-A0A9C9L0U0-F1
#
_cell.length_a   1.000
_cell.length_b   1.000
_cell.length_c   1.000
_cell.angle_alpha   90.00
_cell.angle_beta   90.00
_cell.angle_gamma   90.00
#
_symmetry.space_group_name_H-M   'P 1'
#
loop_
_entity.id
_entity.type
_entity.pdbx_description
1 polymer ?
#
loop_
_entity_poly.entity_id
_entity_poly.type
_entity_poly.pdbx_seq_one_letter_code
_entity_poly.pdbx_strand_id
1 'polypeptide(L)'
;MQKYQIKFVFLIFGLSILVSFRILAAEASPWGAAQLLDIEYKPGKALYDITTGDIEELSDLLSRIGLLYKLQGSDTFDGSIVVVVHGDAIPFFAMSQPGRYKDLMDRAHSLTVGTSIEFRMCRAAARQLNYEAKDIHGFVKMVPMADAEIVRLQHAGYAYMH
;
A
#
# COMPACT_ATOMS: atom_id res chain seq x y z
N MET A 1 7.45 8.17 95.32
CA MET A 1 6.95 6.93 94.70
C MET A 1 6.11 7.27 93.47
N GLN A 2 6.70 7.33 92.28
CA GLN A 2 6.06 6.87 91.03
C GLN A 2 7.15 6.70 89.97
N LYS A 3 7.05 5.60 89.24
CA LYS A 3 8.11 4.90 88.52
C LYS A 3 8.55 5.58 87.22
N TYR A 4 9.84 5.43 86.94
CA TYR A 4 10.47 5.33 85.62
C TYR A 4 9.65 4.49 84.63
N GLN A 5 9.51 4.97 83.39
CA GLN A 5 9.32 4.25 82.11
C GLN A 5 8.91 5.34 81.08
N ILE A 6 9.48 5.59 79.90
CA ILE A 6 10.35 4.86 78.98
C ILE A 6 11.08 5.92 78.14
N LYS A 7 12.42 5.86 78.11
CA LYS A 7 13.23 6.39 77.00
C LYS A 7 13.17 5.33 75.91
N PHE A 8 12.74 5.67 74.70
CA PHE A 8 13.39 5.22 73.46
C PHE A 8 12.72 5.91 72.27
N VAL A 9 13.40 6.92 71.75
CA VAL A 9 13.11 7.57 70.47
C VAL A 9 13.14 6.46 69.41
N PHE A 10 12.00 6.26 68.75
CA PHE A 10 11.82 5.25 67.71
C PHE A 10 12.79 5.53 66.55
N LEU A 11 13.80 4.67 66.47
CA LEU A 11 14.11 3.83 65.32
C LEU A 11 13.84 4.45 63.94
N ILE A 12 14.94 4.86 63.32
CA ILE A 12 15.20 4.95 61.87
C ILE A 12 14.27 4.02 61.07
N PHE A 13 13.28 4.59 60.38
CA PHE A 13 12.53 3.87 59.35
C PHE A 13 12.09 4.83 58.25
N GLY A 14 12.48 4.52 57.02
CA GLY A 14 11.91 5.12 55.81
C GLY A 14 12.67 6.31 55.24
N LEU A 15 13.90 6.09 54.75
CA LEU A 15 14.40 6.86 53.60
C LEU A 15 13.47 6.52 52.42
N SER A 16 12.32 7.19 52.35
CA SER A 16 11.37 7.07 51.25
C SER A 16 12.08 7.52 49.98
N ILE A 17 12.44 6.54 49.18
CA ILE A 17 12.82 6.72 47.79
C ILE A 17 11.62 7.38 47.11
N LEU A 18 11.65 8.71 46.99
CA LEU A 18 10.80 9.45 46.08
C LEU A 18 11.30 9.14 44.66
N VAL A 19 11.02 7.92 44.17
CA VAL A 19 11.00 7.66 42.73
C VAL A 19 9.90 8.56 42.21
N SER A 20 10.31 9.71 41.68
CA SER A 20 9.44 10.57 40.91
C SER A 20 9.03 9.77 39.68
N PHE A 21 7.88 9.10 39.75
CA PHE A 21 7.17 8.66 38.56
C PHE A 21 6.78 9.92 37.79
N ARG A 22 7.69 10.39 36.93
CA ARG A 22 7.33 11.26 35.82
C ARG A 22 6.49 10.38 34.92
N ILE A 23 5.17 10.38 35.12
CA ILE A 23 4.24 9.96 34.08
C ILE A 23 4.57 10.88 32.90
N LEU A 24 5.18 10.34 31.85
CA LEU A 24 5.20 10.98 30.55
C LEU A 24 3.72 11.07 30.14
N ALA A 25 3.07 12.18 30.46
CA ALA A 25 1.85 12.55 29.78
C ALA A 25 2.28 12.76 28.33
N ALA A 26 2.02 11.77 27.47
CA ALA A 26 2.07 11.99 26.03
C ALA A 26 1.17 13.19 25.78
N GLU A 27 1.74 14.30 25.28
CA GLU A 27 0.95 15.46 24.90
C GLU A 27 -0.10 14.96 23.91
N ALA A 28 -1.35 14.89 24.38
CA ALA A 28 -2.46 14.55 23.51
C ALA A 28 -2.49 15.59 22.39
N SER A 29 -2.53 15.14 21.14
CA SER A 29 -2.68 16.01 19.98
C SER A 29 -3.75 17.08 20.27
N PRO A 30 -3.52 18.37 19.95
CA PRO A 30 -4.49 19.43 20.21
C PRO A 30 -5.80 19.23 19.42
N TRP A 31 -5.80 18.31 18.45
CA TRP A 31 -6.96 17.91 17.66
C TRP A 31 -7.56 16.55 18.07
N GLY A 32 -7.12 15.97 19.19
CA GLY A 32 -7.56 14.66 19.67
C GLY A 32 -6.98 13.48 18.88
N ALA A 33 -7.43 12.27 19.24
CA ALA A 33 -7.13 11.04 18.51
C ALA A 33 -8.22 10.76 17.46
N ALA A 34 -7.83 10.10 16.37
CA ALA A 34 -8.76 9.73 15.30
C ALA A 34 -9.82 8.72 15.77
N GLN A 35 -11.02 8.81 15.19
CA GLN A 35 -12.04 7.77 15.33
C GLN A 35 -11.81 6.66 14.31
N LEU A 36 -12.02 5.42 14.73
CA LEU A 36 -12.04 4.29 13.81
C LEU A 36 -13.44 4.19 13.19
N LEU A 37 -13.49 4.26 11.87
CA LEU A 37 -14.69 3.93 11.11
C LEU A 37 -14.59 2.47 10.69
N ASP A 38 -15.60 1.68 11.05
CA ASP A 38 -15.75 0.31 10.56
C ASP A 38 -16.57 0.35 9.27
N ILE A 39 -15.88 0.30 8.13
CA ILE A 39 -16.47 0.44 6.79
C ILE A 39 -16.27 -0.86 6.03
N GLU A 40 -17.37 -1.46 5.59
CA GLU A 40 -17.35 -2.54 4.61
C GLU A 40 -17.36 -1.96 3.19
N TYR A 41 -16.32 -2.27 2.41
CA TYR A 41 -16.20 -1.78 1.04
C TYR A 41 -16.77 -2.80 0.06
N LYS A 42 -17.72 -2.35 -0.78
CA LYS A 42 -18.30 -3.18 -1.84
C LYS A 42 -17.31 -3.34 -3.01
N PRO A 43 -17.41 -4.45 -3.78
CA PRO A 43 -16.70 -4.60 -5.06
C PRO A 43 -16.95 -3.40 -5.97
N GLY A 44 -15.89 -2.95 -6.64
CA GLY A 44 -15.94 -1.80 -7.53
C GLY A 44 -14.97 -1.92 -8.69
N LYS A 45 -15.07 -0.95 -9.61
CA LYS A 45 -14.17 -0.86 -10.77
C LYS A 45 -13.16 0.27 -10.55
N ALA A 46 -11.88 -0.06 -10.57
CA ALA A 46 -10.80 0.90 -10.41
C ALA A 46 -9.79 0.77 -11.54
N LEU A 47 -9.32 1.90 -12.08
CA LEU A 47 -8.20 1.94 -13.00
C LEU A 47 -7.05 2.68 -12.30
N TYR A 48 -5.85 2.12 -12.36
CA TYR A 48 -4.62 2.74 -11.88
C TYR A 48 -3.78 3.15 -13.09
N ASP A 49 -3.43 4.41 -13.22
CA ASP A 49 -2.45 4.88 -14.19
C ASP A 49 -1.07 4.98 -13.54
N ILE A 50 -0.18 4.04 -13.85
CA ILE A 50 1.16 3.96 -13.26
C ILE A 50 2.21 4.49 -14.25
N THR A 51 2.94 5.50 -13.82
CA THR A 51 3.96 6.18 -14.65
C THR A 51 5.35 6.18 -14.04
N THR A 52 5.50 5.71 -12.80
CA THR A 52 6.74 5.85 -12.02
C THR A 52 7.91 5.06 -12.61
N GLY A 53 9.08 5.70 -12.61
CA GLY A 53 10.38 5.09 -12.89
C GLY A 53 11.10 4.61 -11.63
N ASP A 54 10.46 4.68 -10.46
CA ASP A 54 10.99 4.26 -9.17
C ASP A 54 10.45 2.86 -8.78
N ILE A 55 11.37 1.98 -8.39
CA ILE A 55 11.03 0.59 -8.06
C ILE A 55 10.30 0.45 -6.72
N GLU A 56 10.64 1.29 -5.75
CA GLU A 56 10.01 1.30 -4.42
C GLU A 56 8.58 1.82 -4.55
N GLU A 57 8.40 2.91 -5.31
CA GLU A 57 7.07 3.43 -5.62
C GLU A 57 6.20 2.41 -6.37
N LEU A 58 6.77 1.70 -7.37
CA LEU A 58 6.05 0.63 -8.05
C LEU A 58 5.67 -0.51 -7.07
N SER A 59 6.57 -0.89 -6.16
CA SER A 59 6.27 -1.88 -5.11
C SER A 59 5.13 -1.46 -4.19
N ASP A 60 5.07 -0.18 -3.82
CA ASP A 60 4.02 0.37 -2.98
C ASP A 60 2.69 0.44 -3.72
N LEU A 61 2.70 0.82 -5.00
CA LEU A 61 1.53 0.78 -5.88
C LEU A 61 0.94 -0.63 -5.97
N LEU A 62 1.77 -1.66 -6.20
CA LEU A 62 1.32 -3.05 -6.24
C LEU A 62 0.72 -3.48 -4.89
N SER A 63 1.28 -3.01 -3.77
CA SER A 63 0.75 -3.29 -2.43
C SER A 63 -0.63 -2.65 -2.22
N ARG A 64 -0.80 -1.39 -2.67
CA ARG A 64 -2.08 -0.67 -2.61
C ARG A 64 -3.15 -1.34 -3.47
N ILE A 65 -2.80 -1.79 -4.67
CA ILE A 65 -3.71 -2.51 -5.59
C ILE A 65 -4.22 -3.80 -4.94
N GLY A 66 -3.30 -4.62 -4.41
CA GLY A 66 -3.68 -5.86 -3.72
C GLY A 66 -4.53 -5.62 -2.46
N LEU A 67 -4.21 -4.57 -1.70
CA LEU A 67 -4.99 -4.19 -0.52
C LEU A 67 -6.40 -3.74 -0.89
N LEU A 68 -6.55 -2.90 -1.93
CA LEU A 68 -7.87 -2.47 -2.42
C LEU A 68 -8.73 -3.66 -2.80
N TYR A 69 -8.18 -4.58 -3.61
CA TYR A 69 -8.87 -5.80 -4.02
C TYR A 69 -9.35 -6.63 -2.81
N LYS A 70 -8.48 -6.79 -1.81
CA LYS A 70 -8.80 -7.52 -0.58
C LYS A 70 -9.90 -6.84 0.24
N LEU A 71 -9.82 -5.52 0.41
CA LEU A 71 -10.82 -4.74 1.15
C LEU A 71 -12.19 -4.75 0.46
N GLN A 72 -12.22 -4.90 -0.87
CA GLN A 72 -13.43 -5.08 -1.67
C GLN A 72 -13.96 -6.53 -1.70
N GLY A 73 -13.50 -7.38 -0.77
CA GLY A 73 -13.98 -8.76 -0.63
C GLY A 73 -13.34 -9.77 -1.60
N SER A 74 -12.35 -9.38 -2.39
CA SER A 74 -11.69 -10.24 -3.40
C SER A 74 -12.69 -10.84 -4.42
N ASP A 75 -13.75 -10.09 -4.75
CA ASP A 75 -14.78 -10.51 -5.68
C ASP A 75 -14.30 -10.36 -7.13
N THR A 76 -14.27 -11.48 -7.86
CA THR A 76 -13.84 -11.54 -9.26
C THR A 76 -14.95 -11.30 -10.27
N PHE A 77 -16.21 -11.33 -9.84
CA PHE A 77 -17.39 -11.19 -10.69
C PHE A 77 -17.84 -9.73 -10.76
N ASP A 78 -17.92 -9.08 -9.61
CA ASP A 78 -18.42 -7.70 -9.49
C ASP A 78 -17.29 -6.66 -9.39
N GLY A 79 -16.11 -7.05 -8.91
CA GLY A 79 -14.92 -6.20 -8.82
C GLY A 79 -14.03 -6.29 -10.06
N SER A 80 -13.36 -5.20 -10.43
CA SER A 80 -12.34 -5.22 -11.49
C SER A 80 -11.31 -4.11 -11.29
N ILE A 81 -10.02 -4.45 -11.35
CA ILE A 81 -8.93 -3.49 -11.30
C ILE A 81 -8.13 -3.56 -12.59
N VAL A 82 -7.97 -2.43 -13.28
CA VAL A 82 -7.11 -2.35 -14.46
C VAL A 82 -5.92 -1.45 -14.17
N VAL A 83 -4.71 -2.01 -14.21
CA VAL A 83 -3.46 -1.29 -14.03
C VAL A 83 -2.92 -0.93 -15.41
N VAL A 84 -3.01 0.33 -15.77
CA VAL A 84 -2.52 0.88 -17.03
C VAL A 84 -1.06 1.32 -16.82
N VAL A 85 -0.14 0.65 -17.52
CA VAL A 85 1.31 0.91 -17.46
C VAL A 85 1.70 1.92 -18.53
N HIS A 86 2.22 3.06 -18.06
CA HIS A 86 2.66 4.21 -18.85
C HIS A 86 4.10 4.62 -18.52
N GLY A 87 4.63 5.53 -19.34
CA GLY A 87 5.83 6.32 -19.03
C GLY A 87 7.02 5.47 -18.61
N ASP A 88 7.63 5.89 -17.49
CA ASP A 88 8.87 5.30 -16.98
C ASP A 88 8.64 3.94 -16.30
N ALA A 89 7.39 3.51 -16.12
CA ALA A 89 7.07 2.19 -15.60
C ALA A 89 7.23 1.08 -16.65
N ILE A 90 7.13 1.42 -17.95
CA ILE A 90 7.17 0.44 -19.05
C ILE A 90 8.40 -0.47 -19.00
N PRO A 91 9.64 0.04 -18.84
CA PRO A 91 10.81 -0.80 -18.81
C PRO A 91 10.74 -1.90 -17.75
N PHE A 92 10.12 -1.69 -16.58
CA PHE A 92 10.08 -2.71 -15.52
C PHE A 92 9.42 -4.02 -15.94
N PHE A 93 8.50 -3.96 -16.92
CA PHE A 93 7.74 -5.11 -17.40
C PHE A 93 8.35 -5.79 -18.64
N ALA A 94 9.53 -5.34 -19.09
CA ALA A 94 10.25 -5.96 -20.19
C ALA A 94 11.01 -7.22 -19.73
N MET A 95 10.94 -8.30 -20.52
CA MET A 95 11.59 -9.59 -20.23
C MET A 95 13.12 -9.51 -20.20
N SER A 96 13.71 -8.50 -20.84
CA SER A 96 15.16 -8.27 -20.86
C SER A 96 15.71 -7.66 -19.58
N GLN A 97 14.84 -7.28 -18.64
CA GLN A 97 15.29 -6.58 -17.44
C GLN A 97 16.14 -7.45 -16.50
N PRO A 98 17.03 -6.84 -15.69
CA PRO A 98 17.85 -7.56 -14.73
C PRO A 98 17.00 -8.33 -13.72
N GLY A 99 17.54 -9.47 -13.27
CA GLY A 99 16.89 -10.33 -12.26
C GLY A 99 16.52 -9.64 -10.95
N ARG A 100 17.08 -8.45 -10.64
CA ARG A 100 16.68 -7.64 -9.48
C ARG A 100 15.20 -7.21 -9.51
N TYR A 101 14.55 -7.21 -10.67
CA TYR A 101 13.11 -6.91 -10.80
C TYR A 101 12.24 -8.16 -10.78
N LYS A 102 12.83 -9.36 -10.68
CA LYS A 102 12.10 -10.63 -10.72
C LYS A 102 11.05 -10.70 -9.62
N ASP A 103 11.43 -10.38 -8.38
CA ASP A 103 10.49 -10.44 -7.24
C ASP A 103 9.32 -9.46 -7.40
N LEU A 104 9.58 -8.28 -8.00
CA LEU A 104 8.55 -7.30 -8.29
C LEU A 104 7.59 -7.79 -9.39
N MET A 105 8.13 -8.39 -10.45
CA MET A 105 7.33 -8.96 -11.54
C MET A 105 6.56 -10.21 -11.09
N ASP A 106 7.13 -11.03 -10.22
CA ASP A 106 6.43 -12.15 -9.59
C ASP A 106 5.24 -11.66 -8.77
N ARG A 107 5.41 -10.55 -8.01
CA ARG A 107 4.31 -9.90 -7.29
C ARG A 107 3.25 -9.34 -8.24
N ALA A 108 3.65 -8.60 -9.28
CA ALA A 108 2.72 -8.09 -10.28
C ALA A 108 1.94 -9.22 -10.98
N HIS A 109 2.61 -10.30 -11.37
CA HIS A 109 1.98 -11.47 -11.96
C HIS A 109 1.03 -12.16 -10.98
N SER A 110 1.43 -12.34 -9.71
CA SER A 110 0.59 -12.96 -8.69
C SER A 110 -0.74 -12.23 -8.48
N LEU A 111 -0.76 -10.90 -8.63
CA LEU A 111 -1.99 -10.11 -8.57
C LEU A 111 -2.99 -10.49 -9.67
N THR A 112 -2.56 -11.05 -10.80
CA THR A 112 -3.44 -11.45 -11.91
C THR A 112 -4.00 -12.86 -11.78
N VAL A 113 -3.40 -13.70 -10.93
CA VAL A 113 -3.74 -15.13 -10.86
C VAL A 113 -4.98 -15.35 -10.01
N GLY A 114 -6.08 -15.77 -10.64
CA GLY A 114 -7.34 -16.04 -9.95
C GLY A 114 -8.04 -14.78 -9.41
N THR A 115 -7.75 -13.61 -9.98
CA THR A 115 -8.35 -12.32 -9.63
C THR A 115 -8.97 -11.65 -10.85
N SER A 116 -9.61 -10.50 -10.65
CA SER A 116 -10.07 -9.59 -11.70
C SER A 116 -9.12 -8.41 -11.96
N ILE A 117 -7.85 -8.55 -11.57
CA ILE A 117 -6.80 -7.54 -11.77
C ILE A 117 -6.07 -7.79 -13.10
N GLU A 118 -6.02 -6.78 -13.96
CA GLU A 118 -5.34 -6.86 -15.27
C GLU A 118 -4.30 -5.77 -15.44
N PHE A 119 -3.14 -6.12 -16.02
CA PHE A 119 -2.15 -5.14 -16.46
C PHE A 119 -2.34 -4.85 -17.95
N ARG A 120 -2.38 -3.56 -18.32
CA ARG A 120 -2.50 -3.10 -19.70
C ARG A 120 -1.39 -2.10 -20.01
N MET A 121 -0.65 -2.28 -21.10
CA MET A 121 0.47 -1.41 -21.46
C MET A 121 0.21 -0.64 -22.75
N CYS A 122 0.61 0.63 -22.77
CA CYS A 122 0.57 1.46 -23.98
C CYS A 122 1.52 0.93 -25.06
N ARG A 123 0.99 0.39 -26.16
CA ARG A 123 1.81 -0.04 -27.31
C ARG A 123 2.52 1.13 -27.99
N ALA A 124 1.86 2.28 -28.10
CA ALA A 124 2.47 3.47 -28.69
C ALA A 124 3.71 3.94 -27.91
N ALA A 125 3.63 4.00 -26.58
CA ALA A 125 4.75 4.40 -25.73
C ALA A 125 5.86 3.32 -25.68
N ALA A 126 5.49 2.05 -25.57
CA ALA A 126 6.44 0.95 -25.59
C ALA A 126 7.32 0.97 -26.86
N ARG A 127 6.72 1.27 -28.02
CA ARG A 127 7.46 1.42 -29.28
C ARG A 127 8.44 2.58 -29.30
N GLN A 128 8.13 3.70 -28.63
CA GLN A 128 9.07 4.82 -28.49
C GLN A 128 10.32 4.40 -27.69
N LEU A 129 10.18 3.41 -26.82
CA LEU A 129 11.27 2.79 -26.05
C LEU A 129 11.87 1.55 -26.75
N ASN A 130 11.51 1.30 -28.01
CA ASN A 130 11.93 0.14 -28.82
C ASN A 130 11.49 -1.23 -28.28
N TYR A 131 10.40 -1.28 -27.52
CA TYR A 131 9.75 -2.53 -27.11
C TYR A 131 8.60 -2.90 -28.06
N GLU A 132 8.54 -4.17 -28.43
CA GLU A 132 7.40 -4.80 -29.08
C GLU A 132 6.73 -5.81 -28.14
N ALA A 133 5.57 -6.35 -28.54
CA ALA A 133 4.82 -7.31 -27.71
C ALA A 133 5.62 -8.54 -27.29
N LYS A 134 6.59 -8.96 -28.12
CA LYS A 134 7.47 -10.10 -27.85
C LYS A 134 8.52 -9.81 -26.77
N ASP A 135 8.65 -8.57 -26.32
CA ASP A 135 9.66 -8.14 -25.35
C ASP A 135 9.05 -7.93 -23.95
N ILE A 136 7.71 -7.99 -23.82
CA ILE A 136 6.97 -7.71 -22.59
C ILE A 136 6.45 -9.01 -21.97
N HIS A 137 6.39 -9.09 -20.64
CA HIS A 137 5.84 -10.24 -19.94
C HIS A 137 4.38 -10.54 -20.36
N GLY A 138 4.07 -11.81 -20.63
CA GLY A 138 2.80 -12.22 -21.21
C GLY A 138 1.53 -12.00 -20.36
N PHE A 139 1.67 -11.68 -19.06
CA PHE A 139 0.55 -11.30 -18.21
C PHE A 139 0.09 -9.84 -18.44
N VAL A 140 0.88 -9.05 -19.18
CA VAL A 140 0.56 -7.67 -19.55
C VAL A 140 -0.06 -7.64 -20.94
N LYS A 141 -1.27 -7.08 -21.06
CA LYS A 141 -1.97 -6.91 -22.34
C LYS A 141 -1.58 -5.60 -22.99
N MET A 142 -1.10 -5.59 -24.23
CA MET A 142 -0.81 -4.32 -24.92
C MET A 142 -2.08 -3.72 -25.55
N VAL A 143 -2.37 -2.46 -25.21
CA VAL A 143 -3.45 -1.67 -25.81
C VAL A 143 -2.88 -0.66 -26.82
N PRO A 144 -3.63 -0.21 -27.84
CA PRO A 144 -3.10 0.69 -28.87
C PRO A 144 -2.48 1.98 -28.29
N MET A 145 -3.19 2.61 -27.37
CA MET A 145 -2.80 3.84 -26.68
C MET A 145 -3.49 3.85 -25.32
N ALA A 146 -2.76 4.23 -24.29
CA ALA A 146 -3.24 4.05 -22.95
C ALA A 146 -4.09 5.25 -22.43
N ASP A 147 -3.89 6.48 -22.92
CA ASP A 147 -4.86 7.58 -22.71
C ASP A 147 -6.25 7.22 -23.25
N ALA A 148 -6.31 6.67 -24.46
CA ALA A 148 -7.57 6.22 -25.06
C ALA A 148 -8.21 5.08 -24.26
N GLU A 149 -7.39 4.21 -23.66
CA GLU A 149 -7.84 3.14 -22.80
C GLU A 149 -8.39 3.66 -21.46
N ILE A 150 -7.74 4.65 -20.87
CA ILE A 150 -8.21 5.35 -19.66
C ILE A 150 -9.58 5.97 -19.93
N VAL A 151 -9.75 6.72 -21.03
CA VAL A 151 -11.04 7.30 -21.42
C VAL A 151 -12.11 6.20 -21.57
N ARG A 152 -11.78 5.10 -22.25
CA ARG A 152 -12.69 3.96 -22.44
C ARG A 152 -13.10 3.33 -21.10
N LEU A 153 -12.18 3.17 -20.17
CA LEU A 153 -12.41 2.60 -18.84
C LEU A 153 -13.25 3.54 -17.96
N GLN A 154 -12.95 4.84 -17.96
CA GLN A 154 -13.75 5.83 -17.22
C GLN A 154 -15.21 5.84 -17.71
N HIS A 155 -15.45 5.80 -19.03
CA HIS A 155 -16.80 5.63 -19.59
C HIS A 155 -17.47 4.31 -19.21
N ALA A 156 -16.69 3.26 -18.90
CA ALA A 156 -17.19 1.98 -18.41
C ALA A 156 -17.38 1.94 -16.87
N GLY A 157 -17.25 3.09 -16.20
CA GLY A 157 -17.50 3.23 -14.76
C GLY A 157 -16.30 2.92 -13.86
N TYR A 158 -15.08 2.88 -14.41
CA TYR A 158 -13.86 2.71 -13.61
C TYR A 158 -13.48 4.03 -12.94
N ALA A 159 -13.27 4.00 -11.62
CA ALA A 159 -12.70 5.11 -10.87
C ALA A 159 -11.22 5.27 -11.18
N TYR A 160 -10.77 6.51 -11.43
CA TYR A 160 -9.39 6.81 -11.76
C TYR A 160 -8.50 7.00 -10.53
N MET A 161 -7.35 6.33 -10.53
CA MET A 161 -6.32 6.40 -9.50
C MET A 161 -4.96 6.64 -10.19
N HIS A 162 -4.12 7.48 -9.60
CA HIS A 162 -2.73 7.72 -10.00
C HIS A 162 -1.82 7.42 -8.80
#